data_AF-A0A382J0M0-F1
#
_entry.id   AF-A0A382J0M0-F1
#
_cell.length_a   1.000
_cell.length_b   1.000
_cell.length_c   1.000
_cell.angle_alpha   90.00
_cell.angle_beta   90.00
_cell.angle_gamma   90.00
#
_symmetry.space_group_name_H-M   'P 1'
#
loop_
_entity.id
_entity.type
_entity.pdbx_description
1 polymer ?
#
loop_
_entity_poly.entity_id
_entity_poly.type
_entity_poly.pdbx_seq_one_letter_code
_entity_poly.pdbx_strand_id
1 'polypeptide(L)'
;MFEKLTTKDFRLMGICIIIGIISLFIVQNYFTKVFPDASINMLYTKDEAHVKAKMFLANRGKDISDFMHAHRFGYLYEAKSFLEFELPAEDAGKILNNTNSYYWKNRWFMPQNKEEYYVKISTTGNLAEYEHKIEEEAPGDSLSLKKALNIAEFFLAGTMDVQMEKWEIVKSETEKLPNRWDHVFEWKEKSFDIQGGSHRITVKVQGNELGYYNEWIKVPDTWKRKYAKVRSKNNFLNMFGGIGLNLTMFLIFIMILVRSRKNDIRWKTAFTYGGVVASLFILIALNNLPLQMYWFDNKDS
;
A
#
# COMPACT_ATOMS: atom_id res chain seq x y z
N MET A 1 -22.97 -20.96 44.75
CA MET A 1 -23.21 -22.31 44.20
C MET A 1 -23.07 -22.19 42.69
N PHE A 2 -22.11 -22.86 42.07
CA PHE A 2 -21.88 -22.70 40.63
C PHE A 2 -23.00 -23.36 39.85
N GLU A 3 -23.64 -22.63 38.94
CA GLU A 3 -24.58 -23.22 37.97
C GLU A 3 -23.83 -24.26 37.12
N LYS A 4 -24.35 -25.48 37.09
CA LYS A 4 -23.85 -26.54 36.21
C LYS A 4 -24.49 -26.37 34.83
N LEU A 5 -23.69 -26.58 33.78
CA LEU A 5 -24.19 -26.60 32.42
C LEU A 5 -25.32 -27.62 32.30
N THR A 6 -26.43 -27.19 31.72
CA THR A 6 -27.61 -28.01 31.49
C THR A 6 -27.54 -28.68 30.13
N THR A 7 -28.38 -29.71 29.90
CA THR A 7 -28.50 -30.38 28.59
C THR A 7 -28.88 -29.41 27.47
N LYS A 8 -29.61 -28.32 27.79
CA LYS A 8 -29.93 -27.26 26.83
C LYS A 8 -28.68 -26.49 26.39
N ASP A 9 -27.75 -26.24 27.31
CA ASP A 9 -26.49 -25.54 27.03
C ASP A 9 -25.59 -26.39 26.12
N PHE A 10 -25.48 -27.69 26.40
CA PHE A 10 -24.73 -28.61 25.53
C PHE A 10 -25.33 -28.72 24.13
N ARG A 11 -26.67 -28.73 24.01
CA ARG A 11 -27.35 -28.69 22.71
C ARG A 11 -27.05 -27.40 21.95
N LEU A 12 -27.08 -26.26 22.62
CA LEU A 12 -26.75 -24.96 22.03
C LEU A 12 -25.29 -24.94 21.55
N MET A 13 -24.35 -25.39 22.39
CA MET A 13 -22.93 -25.51 22.03
C MET A 13 -22.75 -26.41 20.81
N GLY A 14 -23.41 -27.57 20.77
CA GLY A 14 -23.38 -28.47 19.62
C GLY A 14 -23.87 -27.81 18.33
N ILE A 15 -24.98 -27.06 18.38
CA ILE A 15 -25.50 -26.30 17.23
C ILE A 15 -24.48 -25.24 16.78
N CYS A 16 -23.91 -24.48 17.71
CA CYS A 16 -22.89 -23.47 17.38
C CYS A 16 -21.66 -24.10 16.72
N ILE A 17 -21.21 -25.26 17.20
CA ILE A 17 -20.09 -26.00 16.61
C ILE A 17 -20.44 -26.46 15.19
N ILE A 18 -21.63 -27.04 14.98
CA ILE A 18 -22.08 -27.48 13.65
C ILE A 18 -22.14 -26.29 12.68
N ILE A 19 -22.72 -25.16 13.10
CA ILE A 19 -22.75 -23.93 12.28
C ILE A 19 -21.33 -23.49 11.95
N GLY A 20 -20.42 -23.47 12.95
CA GLY A 20 -19.01 -23.12 12.74
C GLY A 20 -18.32 -24.02 11.71
N ILE A 21 -18.56 -25.34 11.76
CA ILE A 21 -18.01 -26.30 10.80
C ILE A 21 -18.58 -26.07 9.40
N ILE A 22 -19.89 -25.85 9.27
CA ILE A 22 -20.54 -25.56 7.98
C ILE A 22 -20.00 -24.26 7.40
N SER A 23 -19.89 -23.21 8.21
CA SER A 23 -19.33 -21.92 7.79
C SER A 23 -17.87 -22.07 7.33
N LEU A 24 -17.04 -22.81 8.06
CA LEU A 24 -15.66 -23.09 7.68
C LEU A 24 -15.60 -23.84 6.35
N PHE A 25 -16.43 -24.87 6.17
CA PHE A 25 -16.51 -25.64 4.94
C PHE A 25 -16.92 -24.76 3.75
N ILE A 26 -17.95 -23.91 3.90
CA ILE A 26 -18.38 -22.99 2.84
C ILE A 26 -17.25 -22.01 2.49
N VAL A 27 -16.62 -21.39 3.49
CA VAL A 27 -15.51 -20.46 3.24
C VAL A 27 -14.39 -21.19 2.50
N GLN A 28 -13.92 -22.34 2.98
CA GLN A 28 -12.79 -23.03 2.38
C GLN A 28 -13.03 -23.47 0.92
N ASN A 29 -14.27 -23.82 0.56
CA ASN A 29 -14.62 -24.28 -0.79
C ASN A 29 -14.96 -23.14 -1.78
N TYR A 30 -15.43 -22.01 -1.28
CA TYR A 30 -15.98 -20.94 -2.14
C TYR A 30 -15.24 -19.60 -2.02
N PHE A 31 -14.30 -19.44 -1.08
CA PHE A 31 -13.61 -18.16 -0.86
C PHE A 31 -12.99 -17.59 -2.14
N THR A 32 -12.22 -18.38 -2.89
CA THR A 32 -11.57 -17.93 -4.13
C THR A 32 -12.53 -17.70 -5.30
N LYS A 33 -13.72 -18.35 -5.27
CA LYS A 33 -14.76 -18.14 -6.29
C LYS A 33 -15.57 -16.87 -6.03
N VAL A 34 -15.80 -16.55 -4.76
CA VAL A 34 -16.58 -15.38 -4.33
C VAL A 34 -15.70 -14.13 -4.25
N PHE A 35 -14.42 -14.30 -3.93
CA PHE A 35 -13.41 -13.24 -3.85
C PHE A 35 -12.22 -13.58 -4.75
N PRO A 36 -12.40 -13.55 -6.09
CA PRO A 36 -11.29 -13.72 -7.01
C PRO A 36 -10.43 -12.45 -6.98
N ASP A 37 -9.30 -12.51 -6.27
CA ASP A 37 -8.32 -11.43 -6.25
C ASP A 37 -7.32 -11.58 -7.39
N ALA A 38 -6.85 -10.45 -7.94
CA ALA A 38 -5.77 -10.44 -8.90
C ALA A 38 -4.50 -11.03 -8.27
N SER A 39 -3.97 -12.11 -8.86
CA SER A 39 -2.78 -12.79 -8.34
C SER A 39 -1.55 -11.89 -8.40
N ILE A 40 -0.64 -12.07 -7.44
CA ILE A 40 0.61 -11.33 -7.32
C ILE A 40 1.77 -12.27 -7.66
N ASN A 41 2.62 -11.87 -8.60
CA ASN A 41 3.83 -12.60 -8.96
C ASN A 41 4.99 -12.18 -8.04
N MET A 42 5.13 -12.87 -6.91
CA MET A 42 6.21 -12.64 -5.94
C MET A 42 7.52 -13.30 -6.39
N LEU A 43 8.18 -12.73 -7.41
CA LEU A 43 9.47 -13.22 -7.91
C LEU A 43 10.66 -12.69 -7.12
N TYR A 44 10.53 -11.48 -6.56
CA TYR A 44 11.54 -10.85 -5.72
C TYR A 44 11.07 -10.78 -4.29
N THR A 45 11.96 -11.20 -3.39
CA THR A 45 11.80 -11.00 -1.96
C THR A 45 12.08 -9.55 -1.57
N LYS A 46 11.65 -9.21 -0.37
CA LYS A 46 11.90 -7.92 0.29
C LYS A 46 13.40 -7.58 0.35
N ASP A 47 14.25 -8.56 0.67
CA ASP A 47 15.69 -8.33 0.85
C ASP A 47 16.42 -8.20 -0.50
N GLU A 48 16.02 -8.97 -1.51
CA GLU A 48 16.53 -8.82 -2.88
C GLU A 48 16.13 -7.46 -3.48
N ALA A 49 14.89 -7.03 -3.25
CA ALA A 49 14.43 -5.69 -3.64
C ALA A 49 15.22 -4.58 -2.95
N HIS A 50 15.57 -4.74 -1.68
CA HIS A 50 16.44 -3.80 -0.97
C HIS A 50 17.84 -3.73 -1.60
N VAL A 51 18.46 -4.87 -1.91
CA VAL A 51 19.77 -4.92 -2.57
C VAL A 51 19.71 -4.23 -3.95
N LYS A 52 18.68 -4.53 -4.75
CA LYS A 52 18.49 -3.93 -6.07
C LYS A 52 18.28 -2.41 -5.99
N ALA A 53 17.50 -1.95 -5.01
CA ALA A 53 17.29 -0.53 -4.78
C ALA A 53 18.56 0.21 -4.33
N LYS A 54 19.40 -0.40 -3.48
CA LYS A 54 20.72 0.16 -3.14
C LYS A 54 21.64 0.25 -4.36
N MET A 55 21.69 -0.79 -5.18
CA MET A 55 22.46 -0.77 -6.43
C MET A 55 21.98 0.32 -7.38
N PHE A 56 20.66 0.52 -7.48
CA PHE A 56 20.08 1.58 -8.30
C PHE A 56 20.55 2.99 -7.88
N LEU A 57 20.64 3.25 -6.57
CA LEU A 57 21.14 4.51 -6.00
C LEU A 57 22.66 4.65 -6.15
N ALA A 58 23.42 3.59 -5.86
CA ALA A 58 24.88 3.57 -5.98
C ALA A 58 25.34 3.81 -7.43
N ASN A 59 24.64 3.23 -8.42
CA ASN A 59 24.92 3.45 -9.84
C ASN A 59 24.68 4.90 -10.30
N ARG A 60 24.05 5.73 -9.45
CA ARG A 60 23.84 7.18 -9.64
C ARG A 60 24.73 8.02 -8.72
N GLY A 61 25.71 7.41 -8.07
CA GLY A 61 26.64 8.11 -7.17
C GLY A 61 25.99 8.63 -5.89
N LYS A 62 24.81 8.12 -5.50
CA LYS A 62 24.15 8.53 -4.26
C LYS A 62 24.72 7.73 -3.08
N ASP A 63 25.31 8.45 -2.13
CA ASP A 63 25.77 7.86 -0.87
C ASP A 63 24.62 7.87 0.14
N ILE A 64 24.28 6.69 0.63
CA ILE A 64 23.20 6.44 1.60
C ILE A 64 23.72 5.87 2.91
N SER A 65 25.03 5.93 3.16
CA SER A 65 25.68 5.30 4.32
C SER A 65 25.18 5.84 5.66
N ASP A 66 24.88 7.14 5.71
CA ASP A 66 24.38 7.82 6.91
C ASP A 66 22.85 7.81 7.03
N PHE A 67 22.15 7.26 6.03
CA PHE A 67 20.69 7.25 6.01
C PHE A 67 20.13 6.04 6.77
N MET A 68 19.07 6.28 7.55
CA MET A 68 18.23 5.23 8.08
C MET A 68 17.42 4.60 6.96
N HIS A 69 17.26 3.29 6.98
CA HIS A 69 16.47 2.55 5.99
C HIS A 69 15.18 1.99 6.59
N ALA A 70 14.10 2.11 5.84
CA ALA A 70 12.85 1.41 6.10
C ALA A 70 12.28 0.83 4.80
N HIS A 71 11.59 -0.30 4.90
CA HIS A 71 10.89 -0.90 3.77
C HIS A 71 9.49 -1.37 4.12
N ARG A 72 8.66 -1.56 3.10
CA ARG A 72 7.37 -2.23 3.22
C ARG A 72 6.85 -2.72 1.88
N PHE A 73 5.97 -3.71 1.92
CA PHE A 73 5.15 -4.02 0.75
C PHE A 73 4.13 -2.92 0.47
N GLY A 74 3.79 -2.73 -0.80
CA GLY A 74 2.71 -1.86 -1.22
C GLY A 74 2.25 -2.15 -2.65
N TYR A 75 1.19 -1.46 -3.05
CA TYR A 75 0.60 -1.59 -4.37
C TYR A 75 -0.16 -0.32 -4.75
N LEU A 76 -0.43 -0.15 -6.05
CA LEU A 76 -1.26 0.94 -6.57
C LEU A 76 -2.74 0.66 -6.30
N TYR A 77 -3.23 1.12 -5.14
CA TYR A 77 -4.60 0.83 -4.67
C TYR A 77 -5.69 1.24 -5.67
N GLU A 78 -5.61 2.44 -6.25
CA GLU A 78 -6.63 2.90 -7.21
C GLU A 78 -6.63 2.05 -8.49
N ALA A 79 -5.45 1.78 -9.04
CA ALA A 79 -5.30 0.95 -10.24
C ALA A 79 -5.79 -0.49 -9.99
N LYS A 80 -5.42 -1.10 -8.86
CA LYS A 80 -5.90 -2.43 -8.47
C LYS A 80 -7.43 -2.46 -8.37
N SER A 81 -8.00 -1.51 -7.62
CA SER A 81 -9.47 -1.43 -7.45
C SER A 81 -10.19 -1.22 -8.78
N PHE A 82 -9.60 -0.44 -9.68
CA PHE A 82 -10.15 -0.19 -11.01
C PHE A 82 -10.15 -1.45 -11.88
N LEU A 83 -9.00 -2.10 -12.00
CA LEU A 83 -8.86 -3.27 -12.86
C LEU A 83 -9.66 -4.46 -12.34
N GLU A 84 -9.67 -4.72 -11.03
CA GLU A 84 -10.48 -5.80 -10.45
C GLU A 84 -11.98 -5.54 -10.49
N PHE A 85 -12.40 -4.27 -10.59
CA PHE A 85 -13.81 -3.93 -10.72
C PHE A 85 -14.30 -4.09 -12.17
N GLU A 86 -13.46 -3.78 -13.15
CA GLU A 86 -13.85 -3.74 -14.57
C GLU A 86 -13.44 -5.00 -15.36
N LEU A 87 -12.53 -5.83 -14.84
CA LEU A 87 -12.00 -7.01 -15.54
C LEU A 87 -12.10 -8.28 -14.69
N PRO A 88 -12.07 -9.47 -15.31
CA PRO A 88 -11.80 -10.71 -14.61
C PRO A 88 -10.46 -10.64 -13.83
N ALA A 89 -10.42 -11.27 -12.65
CA ALA A 89 -9.27 -11.20 -11.75
C ALA A 89 -7.94 -11.65 -12.40
N GLU A 90 -7.97 -12.64 -13.30
CA GLU A 90 -6.78 -13.10 -14.01
C GLU A 90 -6.21 -12.02 -14.94
N ASP A 91 -7.06 -11.32 -15.68
CA ASP A 91 -6.65 -10.27 -16.61
C ASP A 91 -6.16 -9.03 -15.84
N ALA A 92 -6.87 -8.65 -14.77
CA ALA A 92 -6.43 -7.62 -13.84
C ALA A 92 -5.04 -7.96 -13.25
N GLY A 93 -4.83 -9.21 -12.84
CA GLY A 93 -3.55 -9.71 -12.35
C GLY A 93 -2.43 -9.59 -13.36
N LYS A 94 -2.64 -10.03 -14.61
CA LYS A 94 -1.64 -9.89 -15.68
C LYS A 94 -1.22 -8.43 -15.86
N ILE A 95 -2.18 -7.51 -15.93
CA ILE A 95 -1.89 -6.08 -16.11
C ILE A 95 -1.13 -5.54 -14.90
N LEU A 96 -1.60 -5.76 -13.67
CA LEU A 96 -0.98 -5.23 -12.46
C LEU A 96 0.46 -5.71 -12.26
N ASN A 97 0.76 -6.97 -12.62
CA ASN A 97 2.12 -7.49 -12.55
C ASN A 97 3.04 -6.92 -13.65
N ASN A 98 2.49 -6.67 -14.85
CA ASN A 98 3.25 -6.14 -15.98
C ASN A 98 3.50 -4.63 -15.90
N THR A 99 2.62 -3.86 -15.23
CA THR A 99 2.75 -2.41 -15.01
C THR A 99 3.34 -2.07 -13.65
N ASN A 100 4.09 -3.00 -13.05
CA ASN A 100 4.81 -2.80 -11.80
C ASN A 100 3.96 -2.30 -10.62
N SER A 101 2.66 -2.65 -10.61
CA SER A 101 1.69 -2.13 -9.64
C SER A 101 1.81 -2.74 -8.24
N TYR A 102 2.57 -3.82 -8.08
CA TYR A 102 2.91 -4.46 -6.80
C TYR A 102 4.41 -4.32 -6.55
N TYR A 103 4.80 -3.79 -5.39
CA TYR A 103 6.20 -3.43 -5.15
C TYR A 103 6.62 -3.52 -3.68
N TRP A 104 7.93 -3.60 -3.48
CA TRP A 104 8.62 -3.34 -2.24
C TRP A 104 9.08 -1.87 -2.24
N LYS A 105 8.53 -1.07 -1.33
CA LYS A 105 8.97 0.30 -1.09
C LYS A 105 10.21 0.28 -0.22
N ASN A 106 11.24 1.00 -0.62
CA ASN A 106 12.42 1.30 0.18
C ASN A 106 12.52 2.82 0.36
N ARG A 107 12.71 3.25 1.60
CA ARG A 107 12.89 4.65 1.98
C ARG A 107 14.22 4.79 2.71
N TRP A 108 15.02 5.77 2.32
CA TRP A 108 16.20 6.22 3.03
C TRP A 108 15.98 7.65 3.49
N PHE A 109 16.14 7.90 4.78
CA PHE A 109 15.94 9.22 5.37
C PHE A 109 16.91 9.47 6.53
N MET A 110 17.14 10.75 6.86
CA MET A 110 17.87 11.17 8.06
C MET A 110 16.99 12.11 8.88
N PRO A 111 16.79 11.88 10.19
CA PRO A 111 15.99 12.78 11.02
C PRO A 111 16.45 14.23 10.91
N GLN A 112 15.50 15.15 10.76
CA GLN A 112 15.69 16.60 10.61
C GLN A 112 16.33 17.05 9.29
N ASN A 113 16.53 16.15 8.32
CA ASN A 113 17.02 16.46 6.98
C ASN A 113 15.89 16.24 5.95
N LYS A 114 15.62 17.22 5.08
CA LYS A 114 14.59 17.09 4.05
C LYS A 114 14.99 16.16 2.90
N GLU A 115 16.27 15.83 2.78
CA GLU A 115 16.74 14.91 1.75
C GLU A 115 16.33 13.46 2.06
N GLU A 116 15.61 12.85 1.12
CA GLU A 116 15.18 11.45 1.21
C GLU A 116 15.21 10.77 -0.16
N TYR A 117 15.40 9.46 -0.14
CA TYR A 117 15.30 8.62 -1.32
C TYR A 117 14.19 7.60 -1.15
N TYR A 118 13.30 7.53 -2.13
CA TYR A 118 12.31 6.48 -2.27
C TYR A 118 12.64 5.66 -3.51
N VAL A 119 12.69 4.34 -3.35
CA VAL A 119 12.86 3.41 -4.47
C VAL A 119 11.86 2.28 -4.31
N LYS A 120 10.96 2.14 -5.28
CA LYS A 120 10.02 1.02 -5.35
C LYS A 120 10.52 0.03 -6.38
N ILE A 121 10.81 -1.18 -5.94
CA ILE A 121 11.13 -2.31 -6.82
C ILE A 121 9.89 -3.18 -6.89
N SER A 122 9.40 -3.44 -8.10
CA SER A 122 8.25 -4.30 -8.31
C SER A 122 8.52 -5.72 -7.80
N THR A 123 7.46 -6.45 -7.48
CA THR A 123 7.55 -7.87 -7.09
C THR A 123 8.11 -8.77 -8.19
N THR A 124 8.14 -8.28 -9.43
CA THR A 124 8.78 -8.91 -10.59
C THR A 124 10.22 -8.42 -10.82
N GLY A 125 10.68 -7.44 -10.05
CA GLY A 125 12.06 -6.98 -9.99
C GLY A 125 12.35 -5.70 -10.77
N ASN A 126 11.40 -5.11 -11.47
CA ASN A 126 11.64 -3.87 -12.21
C ASN A 126 11.60 -2.65 -11.28
N LEU A 127 12.19 -1.53 -11.69
CA LEU A 127 11.96 -0.27 -11.00
C LEU A 127 10.52 0.19 -11.29
N ALA A 128 9.72 0.36 -10.24
CA ALA A 128 8.35 0.86 -10.33
C ALA A 128 8.29 2.39 -10.11
N GLU A 129 9.11 2.88 -9.18
CA GLU A 129 9.16 4.29 -8.82
C GLU A 129 10.52 4.65 -8.22
N TYR A 130 10.97 5.86 -8.48
CA TYR A 130 12.10 6.49 -7.83
C TYR A 130 11.75 7.94 -7.52
N GLU A 131 12.11 8.41 -6.33
CA GLU A 131 11.99 9.80 -5.94
C GLU A 131 13.21 10.21 -5.10
N HIS A 132 13.85 11.31 -5.50
CA HIS A 132 14.81 12.05 -4.71
C HIS A 132 14.11 13.31 -4.19
N LYS A 133 13.72 13.27 -2.92
CA LYS A 133 13.12 14.41 -2.23
C LYS A 133 14.25 15.29 -1.73
N ILE A 134 14.28 16.55 -2.15
CA ILE A 134 15.24 17.58 -1.73
C ILE A 134 14.51 18.91 -1.56
N GLU A 135 15.12 19.86 -0.86
CA GLU A 135 14.58 21.21 -0.67
C GLU A 135 14.42 21.93 -2.01
N GLU A 136 13.44 22.83 -2.12
CA GLU A 136 13.23 23.65 -3.33
C GLU A 136 14.40 24.59 -3.59
N GLU A 137 15.05 25.04 -2.51
CA GLU A 137 16.23 25.90 -2.53
C GLU A 137 17.53 25.12 -2.80
N ALA A 138 17.50 23.79 -2.89
CA ALA A 138 18.71 23.03 -3.19
C ALA A 138 19.29 23.43 -4.56
N PRO A 139 20.62 23.57 -4.68
CA PRO A 139 21.26 24.04 -5.89
C PRO A 139 21.09 23.04 -7.04
N GLY A 140 21.04 23.54 -8.26
CA GLY A 140 21.01 22.69 -9.45
C GLY A 140 21.05 23.50 -10.74
N ASP A 141 21.18 22.81 -11.85
CA ASP A 141 21.21 23.47 -13.15
C ASP A 141 19.83 24.05 -13.52
N SER A 142 19.84 25.06 -14.38
CA SER A 142 18.62 25.57 -15.02
C SER A 142 18.63 25.18 -16.50
N LEU A 143 18.47 23.88 -16.76
CA LEU A 143 18.53 23.35 -18.12
C LEU A 143 17.34 23.80 -18.97
N SER A 144 17.54 23.87 -20.28
CA SER A 144 16.42 24.05 -21.21
C SER A 144 15.55 22.80 -21.27
N LEU A 145 14.26 22.97 -21.55
CA LEU A 145 13.29 21.88 -21.67
C LEU A 145 13.79 20.76 -22.60
N LYS A 146 14.42 21.10 -23.73
CA LYS A 146 14.98 20.13 -24.68
C LYS A 146 16.11 19.29 -24.08
N LYS A 147 17.01 19.90 -23.30
CA LYS A 147 18.10 19.16 -22.63
C LYS A 147 17.55 18.23 -21.55
N ALA A 148 16.58 18.71 -20.77
CA ALA A 148 15.92 17.90 -19.76
C ALA A 148 15.12 16.74 -20.38
N LEU A 149 14.44 16.97 -21.51
CA LEU A 149 13.74 15.92 -22.24
C LEU A 149 14.70 14.82 -22.70
N ASN A 150 15.86 15.17 -23.25
CA ASN A 150 16.88 14.18 -23.63
C ASN A 150 17.36 13.34 -22.43
N ILE A 151 17.49 13.93 -21.23
CA ILE A 151 17.85 13.19 -20.01
C ILE A 151 16.76 12.18 -19.65
N ALA A 152 15.50 12.61 -19.68
CA ALA A 152 14.37 11.74 -19.39
C ALA A 152 14.25 10.59 -20.40
N GLU A 153 14.38 10.89 -21.70
CA GLU A 153 14.33 9.88 -22.76
C GLU A 153 15.50 8.90 -22.68
N PHE A 154 16.71 9.39 -22.39
CA PHE A 154 17.89 8.54 -22.20
C PHE A 154 17.71 7.59 -21.01
N PHE A 155 17.16 8.07 -19.89
CA PHE A 155 16.85 7.21 -18.75
C PHE A 155 15.83 6.13 -19.09
N LEU A 156 14.73 6.50 -19.75
CA LEU A 156 13.66 5.58 -20.10
C LEU A 156 14.11 4.53 -21.14
N ALA A 157 14.84 4.94 -22.18
CA ALA A 157 15.35 3.99 -23.18
C ALA A 157 16.51 3.15 -22.65
N GLY A 158 17.46 3.77 -21.92
CA GLY A 158 18.70 3.11 -21.50
C GLY A 158 18.60 2.31 -20.20
N THR A 159 17.85 2.81 -19.20
CA THR A 159 17.71 2.11 -17.90
C THR A 159 16.44 1.29 -17.84
N MET A 160 15.33 1.80 -18.38
CA MET A 160 14.02 1.16 -18.28
C MET A 160 13.66 0.28 -19.49
N ASP A 161 14.49 0.27 -20.55
CA ASP A 161 14.24 -0.46 -21.81
C ASP A 161 12.87 -0.12 -22.44
N VAL A 162 12.43 1.13 -22.29
CA VAL A 162 11.15 1.59 -22.81
C VAL A 162 11.27 1.90 -24.30
N GLN A 163 10.46 1.21 -25.11
CA GLN A 163 10.31 1.47 -26.54
C GLN A 163 9.45 2.72 -26.76
N MET A 164 10.10 3.87 -26.92
CA MET A 164 9.45 5.18 -26.98
C MET A 164 8.40 5.33 -28.08
N GLU A 165 8.49 4.55 -29.16
CA GLU A 165 7.51 4.56 -30.25
C GLU A 165 6.11 4.13 -29.80
N LYS A 166 6.02 3.34 -28.73
CA LYS A 166 4.76 2.90 -28.11
C LYS A 166 4.13 3.94 -27.20
N TRP A 167 4.84 5.01 -26.91
CA TRP A 167 4.43 6.05 -25.96
C TRP A 167 4.23 7.38 -26.67
N GLU A 168 3.29 8.18 -26.17
CA GLU A 168 3.05 9.55 -26.62
C GLU A 168 3.26 10.51 -25.45
N ILE A 169 3.99 11.61 -25.67
CA ILE A 169 4.14 12.63 -24.65
C ILE A 169 2.83 13.41 -24.53
N VAL A 170 2.27 13.48 -23.33
CA VAL A 170 0.99 14.16 -23.04
C VAL A 170 1.17 15.37 -22.14
N LYS A 171 2.34 15.52 -21.50
CA LYS A 171 2.64 16.63 -20.61
C LYS A 171 4.13 16.99 -20.69
N SER A 172 4.42 18.28 -20.70
CA SER A 172 5.78 18.83 -20.57
C SER A 172 5.69 20.17 -19.87
N GLU A 173 6.21 20.24 -18.65
CA GLU A 173 6.14 21.44 -17.81
C GLU A 173 7.51 21.75 -17.21
N THR A 174 7.79 23.04 -17.04
CA THR A 174 8.98 23.53 -16.33
C THR A 174 8.53 24.24 -15.06
N GLU A 175 9.08 23.78 -13.95
CA GLU A 175 8.96 24.38 -12.63
C GLU A 175 10.24 25.17 -12.34
N LYS A 176 10.12 26.50 -12.21
CA LYS A 176 11.26 27.38 -11.96
C LYS A 176 11.40 27.60 -10.46
N LEU A 177 12.32 26.87 -9.84
CA LEU A 177 12.68 27.04 -8.43
C LEU A 177 13.77 28.11 -8.29
N PRO A 178 14.02 28.63 -7.06
CA PRO A 178 14.97 29.72 -6.87
C PRO A 178 16.38 29.40 -7.39
N ASN A 179 16.86 28.18 -7.18
CA ASN A 179 18.25 27.78 -7.44
C ASN A 179 18.41 26.66 -8.49
N ARG A 180 17.32 26.20 -9.13
CA ARG A 180 17.32 25.19 -10.20
C ARG A 180 16.02 25.23 -10.99
N TRP A 181 15.99 24.62 -12.18
CA TRP A 181 14.73 24.35 -12.89
C TRP A 181 14.44 22.85 -12.92
N ASP A 182 13.24 22.49 -12.52
CA ASP A 182 12.76 21.12 -12.58
C ASP A 182 11.85 20.97 -13.79
N HIS A 183 11.96 19.87 -14.52
CA HIS A 183 11.14 19.59 -15.70
C HIS A 183 10.36 18.31 -15.52
N VAL A 184 9.04 18.38 -15.69
CA VAL A 184 8.13 17.23 -15.58
C VAL A 184 7.63 16.84 -16.95
N PHE A 185 7.83 15.58 -17.29
CA PHE A 185 7.36 14.97 -18.51
C PHE A 185 6.44 13.80 -18.19
N GLU A 186 5.37 13.67 -18.95
CA GLU A 186 4.43 12.56 -18.80
C GLU A 186 4.17 11.93 -20.17
N TRP A 187 4.31 10.61 -20.23
CA TRP A 187 3.99 9.82 -21.40
C TRP A 187 2.79 8.94 -21.12
N LYS A 188 2.00 8.68 -22.16
CA LYS A 188 0.87 7.78 -22.18
C LYS A 188 1.15 6.64 -23.16
N GLU A 189 0.87 5.41 -22.77
CA GLU A 189 0.99 4.27 -23.67
C GLU A 189 -0.12 4.32 -24.73
N LYS A 190 0.24 4.14 -26.01
CA LYS A 190 -0.68 4.24 -27.14
C LYS A 190 -1.67 3.06 -27.20
N SER A 191 -1.22 1.86 -26.85
CA SER A 191 -1.99 0.62 -26.91
C SER A 191 -2.87 0.35 -25.69
N PHE A 192 -2.68 1.09 -24.60
CA PHE A 192 -3.41 0.86 -23.36
C PHE A 192 -4.69 1.69 -23.32
N ASP A 193 -5.83 1.03 -23.46
CA ASP A 193 -7.15 1.62 -23.21
C ASP A 193 -8.06 0.57 -22.55
N ILE A 194 -8.31 0.77 -21.25
CA ILE A 194 -9.19 -0.10 -20.46
C ILE A 194 -10.22 0.80 -19.81
N GLN A 195 -11.47 0.77 -20.27
CA GLN A 195 -12.58 1.57 -19.74
C GLN A 195 -12.22 3.07 -19.56
N GLY A 196 -11.42 3.63 -20.49
CA GLY A 196 -10.94 5.02 -20.44
C GLY A 196 -9.74 5.27 -19.53
N GLY A 197 -9.23 4.24 -18.83
CA GLY A 197 -7.98 4.28 -18.09
C GLY A 197 -6.77 4.29 -19.02
N SER A 198 -5.66 4.87 -18.57
CA SER A 198 -4.43 4.96 -19.38
C SER A 198 -3.20 4.56 -18.58
N HIS A 199 -2.28 3.84 -19.19
CA HIS A 199 -0.97 3.53 -18.61
C HIS A 199 -0.02 4.69 -18.87
N ARG A 200 0.66 5.16 -17.81
CA ARG A 200 1.42 6.40 -17.82
C ARG A 200 2.78 6.24 -17.16
N ILE A 201 3.75 6.98 -17.71
CA ILE A 201 5.07 7.14 -17.14
C ILE A 201 5.28 8.62 -16.88
N THR A 202 5.75 8.96 -15.68
CA THR A 202 6.12 10.33 -15.30
C THR A 202 7.60 10.36 -14.96
N VAL A 203 8.31 11.34 -15.51
CA VAL A 203 9.72 11.61 -15.19
C VAL A 203 9.86 13.07 -14.78
N LYS A 204 10.52 13.32 -13.65
CA LYS A 204 11.00 14.66 -13.26
C LYS A 204 12.52 14.69 -13.36
N VAL A 205 13.04 15.66 -14.09
CA VAL A 205 14.47 16.01 -14.09
C VAL A 205 14.63 17.20 -13.15
N GLN A 206 15.39 17.03 -12.08
CA GLN A 206 15.70 18.06 -11.09
C GLN A 206 17.03 18.71 -11.46
N GLY A 207 16.97 19.94 -11.99
CA GLY A 207 18.12 20.60 -12.59
C GLY A 207 18.71 19.82 -13.77
N ASN A 208 19.73 19.00 -13.51
CA ASN A 208 20.41 18.14 -14.50
C ASN A 208 20.38 16.65 -14.16
N GLU A 209 19.70 16.23 -13.09
CA GLU A 209 19.64 14.84 -12.66
C GLU A 209 18.21 14.28 -12.72
N LEU A 210 18.09 12.95 -12.79
CA LEU A 210 16.81 12.30 -12.58
C LEU A 210 16.41 12.48 -11.11
N GLY A 211 15.28 13.14 -10.88
CA GLY A 211 14.72 13.36 -9.54
C GLY A 211 13.49 12.51 -9.25
N TYR A 212 12.74 12.13 -10.29
CA TYR A 212 11.54 11.32 -10.12
C TYR A 212 11.31 10.43 -11.34
N TYR A 213 10.87 9.21 -11.09
CA TYR A 213 10.29 8.31 -12.08
C TYR A 213 9.11 7.58 -11.44
N ASN A 214 8.01 7.43 -12.16
CA ASN A 214 6.87 6.65 -11.72
C ASN A 214 6.12 6.04 -12.91
N GLU A 215 5.87 4.74 -12.86
CA GLU A 215 5.00 4.02 -13.77
C GLU A 215 3.67 3.70 -13.08
N TRP A 216 2.56 4.12 -13.67
CA TRP A 216 1.26 4.08 -13.02
C TRP A 216 0.10 4.01 -14.00
N ILE A 217 -1.05 3.54 -13.52
CA ILE A 217 -2.30 3.53 -14.30
C ILE A 217 -3.16 4.69 -13.84
N LYS A 218 -3.44 5.62 -14.77
CA LYS A 218 -4.41 6.68 -14.57
C LYS A 218 -5.83 6.13 -14.66
N VAL A 219 -6.50 6.15 -13.52
CA VAL A 219 -7.91 5.78 -13.40
C VAL A 219 -8.81 6.96 -13.80
N PRO A 220 -9.86 6.76 -14.61
CA PRO A 220 -10.76 7.83 -15.05
C PRO A 220 -11.51 8.49 -13.89
N ASP A 221 -11.63 9.81 -13.90
CA ASP A 221 -12.37 10.54 -12.86
C ASP A 221 -13.85 10.16 -12.80
N THR A 222 -14.45 9.82 -13.96
CA THR A 222 -15.82 9.29 -14.05
C THR A 222 -15.96 7.99 -13.27
N TRP A 223 -14.99 7.09 -13.38
CA TRP A 223 -14.95 5.85 -12.62
C TRP A 223 -14.72 6.12 -11.14
N LYS A 224 -13.77 6.99 -10.77
CA LYS A 224 -13.51 7.37 -9.36
C LYS A 224 -14.79 7.84 -8.66
N ARG A 225 -15.58 8.68 -9.33
CA ARG A 225 -16.88 9.15 -8.83
C ARG A 225 -17.90 8.01 -8.68
N LYS A 226 -18.01 7.12 -9.67
CA LYS A 226 -18.89 5.93 -9.62
C LYS A 226 -18.51 5.02 -8.45
N TYR A 227 -17.22 4.69 -8.32
CA TYR A 227 -16.69 3.82 -7.28
C TYR A 227 -16.88 4.43 -5.88
N ALA A 228 -16.64 5.73 -5.72
CA ALA A 228 -16.89 6.44 -4.46
C ALA A 228 -18.35 6.34 -4.01
N LYS A 229 -19.32 6.41 -4.93
CA LYS A 229 -20.75 6.24 -4.61
C LYS A 229 -21.06 4.83 -4.10
N VAL A 230 -20.46 3.80 -4.70
CA VAL A 230 -20.60 2.41 -4.23
C VAL A 230 -19.96 2.25 -2.85
N ARG A 231 -18.73 2.74 -2.67
CA ARG A 231 -18.02 2.69 -1.39
C ARG A 231 -18.73 3.45 -0.28
N SER A 232 -19.36 4.58 -0.57
CA SER A 232 -20.13 5.34 0.41
C SER A 232 -21.30 4.51 0.98
N LYS A 233 -22.03 3.79 0.13
CA LYS A 233 -23.08 2.86 0.58
C LYS A 233 -22.51 1.74 1.46
N ASN A 234 -21.38 1.17 1.09
CA ASN A 234 -20.73 0.12 1.88
C ASN A 234 -20.21 0.67 3.22
N ASN A 235 -19.65 1.87 3.25
CA ASN A 235 -19.20 2.52 4.47
C ASN A 235 -20.39 2.83 5.40
N PHE A 236 -21.52 3.27 4.84
CA PHE A 236 -22.76 3.45 5.59
C PHE A 236 -23.25 2.14 6.22
N LEU A 237 -23.24 1.03 5.47
CA LEU A 237 -23.59 -0.29 6.01
C LEU A 237 -22.59 -0.79 7.06
N ASN A 238 -21.29 -0.58 6.85
CA ASN A 238 -20.23 -0.94 7.81
C ASN A 238 -20.40 -0.23 9.16
N MET A 239 -20.92 1.01 9.16
CA MET A 239 -21.23 1.73 10.40
C MET A 239 -22.21 0.96 11.29
N PHE A 240 -23.18 0.25 10.70
CA PHE A 240 -24.11 -0.61 11.43
C PHE A 240 -23.53 -1.98 11.76
N GLY A 241 -22.60 -2.50 10.95
CA GLY A 241 -21.96 -3.79 11.17
C GLY A 241 -21.22 -3.88 12.51
N GLY A 242 -20.64 -2.78 12.98
CA GLY A 242 -19.96 -2.71 14.28
C GLY A 242 -20.90 -2.62 15.49
N ILE A 243 -22.18 -2.32 15.30
CA ILE A 243 -23.11 -2.09 16.42
C ILE A 243 -23.28 -3.35 17.27
N GLY A 244 -23.38 -4.53 16.64
CA GLY A 244 -23.52 -5.79 17.36
C GLY A 244 -22.36 -6.04 18.31
N LEU A 245 -21.12 -5.92 17.81
CA LEU A 245 -19.91 -6.09 18.63
C LEU A 245 -19.81 -5.03 19.73
N ASN A 246 -20.08 -3.76 19.43
CA ASN A 246 -20.07 -2.68 20.40
C ASN A 246 -21.12 -2.89 21.51
N LEU A 247 -22.33 -3.33 21.15
CA LEU A 247 -23.38 -3.69 22.10
C LEU A 247 -22.95 -4.88 22.96
N THR A 248 -22.35 -5.92 22.37
CA THR A 248 -21.82 -7.06 23.13
C THR A 248 -20.75 -6.62 24.13
N MET A 249 -19.79 -5.79 23.72
CA MET A 249 -18.76 -5.24 24.61
C MET A 249 -19.36 -4.38 25.72
N PHE A 250 -20.34 -3.55 25.39
CA PHE A 250 -21.07 -2.75 26.36
C PHE A 250 -21.83 -3.62 27.38
N LEU A 251 -22.52 -4.67 26.91
CA LEU A 251 -23.23 -5.61 27.78
C LEU A 251 -22.26 -6.40 28.67
N ILE A 252 -21.11 -6.83 28.14
CA ILE A 252 -20.03 -7.46 28.93
C ILE A 252 -19.56 -6.51 30.03
N PHE A 253 -19.32 -5.24 29.69
CA PHE A 253 -18.91 -4.22 30.64
C PHE A 253 -19.96 -4.00 31.75
N ILE A 254 -21.24 -3.85 31.40
CA ILE A 254 -22.35 -3.75 32.36
C ILE A 254 -22.44 -5.00 33.24
N MET A 255 -22.27 -6.19 32.65
CA MET A 255 -22.35 -7.46 33.37
C MET A 255 -21.21 -7.62 34.37
N ILE A 256 -20.01 -7.12 34.06
CA ILE A 256 -18.90 -7.00 35.01
C ILE A 256 -19.30 -6.07 36.16
N LEU A 257 -19.85 -4.88 35.92
CA LEU A 257 -20.28 -3.99 37.00
C LEU A 257 -21.33 -4.62 37.93
N VAL A 258 -22.35 -5.26 37.35
CA VAL A 258 -23.44 -5.90 38.11
C VAL A 258 -22.93 -7.10 38.91
N ARG A 259 -22.10 -7.97 38.31
CA ARG A 259 -21.56 -9.14 39.00
C ARG A 259 -20.48 -8.79 40.03
N SER A 260 -19.77 -7.68 39.84
CA SER A 260 -18.81 -7.16 40.82
C SER A 260 -19.51 -6.79 42.13
N ARG A 261 -20.67 -6.11 42.05
CA ARG A 261 -21.51 -5.81 43.22
C ARG A 261 -22.02 -7.05 43.96
N LYS A 262 -22.11 -8.20 43.27
CA LYS A 262 -22.53 -9.49 43.84
C LYS A 262 -21.35 -10.36 44.30
N ASN A 263 -20.10 -9.87 44.24
CA ASN A 263 -18.87 -10.64 44.51
C ASN A 263 -18.74 -11.95 43.70
N ASP A 264 -19.40 -12.04 42.54
CA ASP A 264 -19.46 -13.25 41.70
C ASP A 264 -18.48 -13.19 40.51
N ILE A 265 -17.42 -12.39 40.64
CA ILE A 265 -16.38 -12.27 39.61
C ILE A 265 -15.18 -13.13 40.00
N ARG A 266 -14.83 -14.05 39.10
CA ARG A 266 -13.58 -14.78 39.15
C ARG A 266 -12.44 -13.89 38.64
N TRP A 267 -11.98 -12.96 39.47
CA TRP A 267 -10.94 -12.00 39.13
C TRP A 267 -9.68 -12.66 38.57
N LYS A 268 -9.26 -13.81 39.11
CA LYS A 268 -8.12 -14.56 38.58
C LYS A 268 -8.32 -14.92 37.10
N THR A 269 -9.47 -15.49 36.74
CA THR A 269 -9.80 -15.85 35.36
C THR A 269 -9.88 -14.62 34.45
N ALA A 270 -10.52 -13.54 34.91
CA ALA A 270 -10.61 -12.29 34.16
C ALA A 270 -9.23 -11.67 33.88
N PHE A 271 -8.35 -11.60 34.88
CA PHE A 271 -6.98 -11.10 34.71
C PHE A 271 -6.11 -12.03 33.86
N THR A 272 -6.30 -13.35 33.93
CA THR A 272 -5.58 -14.27 33.04
C THR A 272 -5.96 -14.02 31.58
N TYR A 273 -7.24 -14.00 31.22
CA TYR A 273 -7.65 -13.74 29.84
C TYR A 273 -7.32 -12.31 29.40
N GLY A 274 -7.53 -11.31 30.26
CA GLY A 274 -7.15 -9.92 29.98
C GLY A 274 -5.64 -9.78 29.76
N GLY A 275 -4.82 -10.45 30.56
CA GLY A 275 -3.37 -10.48 30.41
C GLY A 275 -2.91 -11.16 29.13
N VAL A 276 -3.54 -12.27 28.73
CA VAL A 276 -3.28 -12.92 27.43
C VAL A 276 -3.59 -11.97 26.29
N VAL A 277 -4.76 -11.34 26.30
CA VAL A 277 -5.18 -10.37 25.26
C VAL A 277 -4.24 -9.17 25.21
N ALA A 278 -3.89 -8.59 26.36
CA ALA A 278 -2.94 -7.47 26.44
C ALA A 278 -1.56 -7.86 25.90
N SER A 279 -1.07 -9.06 26.23
CA SER A 279 0.20 -9.58 25.72
C SER A 279 0.17 -9.73 24.19
N LEU A 280 -0.93 -10.26 23.64
CA LEU A 280 -1.11 -10.33 22.19
C LEU A 280 -1.12 -8.94 21.53
N PHE A 281 -1.77 -7.95 22.14
CA PHE A 281 -1.73 -6.57 21.64
C PHE A 281 -0.32 -5.98 21.65
N ILE A 282 0.46 -6.23 22.70
CA ILE A 282 1.87 -5.81 22.77
C ILE A 282 2.67 -6.48 21.64
N LEU A 283 2.51 -7.78 21.43
CA LEU A 283 3.18 -8.50 20.35
C LEU A 283 2.80 -7.95 18.96
N ILE A 284 1.53 -7.60 18.76
CA ILE A 284 1.06 -6.94 17.53
C ILE A 284 1.71 -5.56 17.36
N ALA A 285 1.81 -4.77 18.43
CA ALA A 285 2.47 -3.46 18.40
C ALA A 285 3.95 -3.59 18.04
N LEU A 286 4.67 -4.54 18.68
CA LEU A 286 6.07 -4.83 18.39
C LEU A 286 6.29 -5.31 16.95
N ASN A 287 5.40 -6.16 16.43
CA ASN A 287 5.47 -6.64 15.05
C ASN A 287 5.28 -5.49 14.03
N ASN A 288 4.51 -4.46 14.39
CA ASN A 288 4.29 -3.29 13.53
C ASN A 288 5.36 -2.20 13.63
N LEU A 289 6.32 -2.28 14.56
CA LEU A 289 7.38 -1.26 14.71
C LEU A 289 8.15 -0.97 13.42
N PRO A 290 8.58 -1.97 12.61
CA PRO A 290 9.26 -1.70 11.35
C PRO A 290 8.41 -0.90 10.36
N LEU A 291 7.09 -1.11 10.37
CA LEU A 291 6.15 -0.37 9.52
C LEU A 291 5.98 1.07 10.00
N GLN A 292 6.03 1.32 11.32
CA GLN A 292 5.98 2.67 11.87
C GLN A 292 7.24 3.47 11.51
N MET A 293 8.42 2.83 11.51
CA MET A 293 9.66 3.47 11.08
C MET A 293 9.58 3.98 9.64
N TYR A 294 8.89 3.26 8.75
CA TYR A 294 8.66 3.72 7.37
C TYR A 294 7.89 5.04 7.30
N TRP A 295 7.01 5.31 8.27
CA TRP A 295 6.18 6.52 8.36
C TRP A 295 6.77 7.57 9.31
N PHE A 296 8.05 7.44 9.68
CA PHE A 296 8.71 8.43 10.51
C PHE A 296 8.62 9.81 9.84
N ASP A 297 8.03 10.77 10.55
CA ASP A 297 7.91 12.14 10.07
C ASP A 297 9.29 12.79 10.10
N ASN A 298 9.66 13.35 8.96
CA ASN A 298 10.93 14.03 8.79
C ASN A 298 10.63 15.46 8.37
N LYS A 299 11.45 16.39 8.84
CA LYS A 299 11.20 17.85 8.82
C LYS A 299 10.27 18.32 7.69
N ASP A 300 9.06 18.77 8.04
CA ASP A 300 7.99 19.24 7.15
C ASP A 300 7.64 18.26 6.01
N SER A 301 7.29 17.00 6.33
CA SER A 301 6.77 16.03 5.36
C SER A 301 5.28 16.15 5.07
#